data_AF-A0A7V8ZCS0-F1
#
_entry.id   AF-A0A7V8ZCS0-F1
#
_cell.length_a   1.000
_cell.length_b   1.000
_cell.length_c   1.000
_cell.angle_alpha   90.00
_cell.angle_beta   90.00
_cell.angle_gamma   90.00
#
_symmetry.space_group_name_H-M   'P 1'
#
loop_
_entity.id
_entity.type
_entity.pdbx_description
1 polymer ?
#
loop_
_entity_poly.entity_id
_entity_poly.type
_entity_poly.pdbx_seq_one_letter_code
_entity_poly.pdbx_strand_id
1 'polypeptide(L)'
;MPQLKDPYAALGVDRKASDDEIKKAYRKLAREYHPDKNPGDARAEERFKEVQEAYDVLSDPDKRKQFDSGGGIFGGGFDPGAFRGGFGGGGGGGGFGDILSDLFGGGGGPGGRGASRPQRGRDLETDVHVSFEQAMDGAQIPISVPLSAPCPTCHGSGAKPGTAPEVCSRCQGRGVEAESQGLFSISQPCRQCGGTGTEIKDPCQTCAGSGQTRQVKRYRVNVPAGVREGSRVRLAGKGEPGPRGGPSGDLY
;
A
#
# COMPACT_ATOMS: atom_id res chain seq x y z
N MET A 1 -3.68 42.23 -3.00
CA MET A 1 -2.98 40.95 -3.26
C MET A 1 -2.48 40.46 -1.91
N PRO A 2 -3.00 39.36 -1.33
CA PRO A 2 -2.43 38.86 -0.09
C PRO A 2 -1.04 38.32 -0.44
N GLN A 3 -0.03 38.93 0.16
CA GLN A 3 1.37 38.58 0.01
C GLN A 3 1.55 37.14 0.49
N LEU A 4 2.09 36.25 -0.35
CA LEU A 4 2.49 34.92 0.11
C LEU A 4 3.57 35.13 1.19
N LYS A 5 3.21 34.98 2.47
CA LYS A 5 4.12 35.22 3.59
C LYS A 5 5.27 34.21 3.51
N ASP A 6 6.51 34.70 3.54
CA ASP A 6 7.70 33.85 3.49
C ASP A 6 7.68 32.88 4.69
N PRO A 7 7.63 31.55 4.48
CA PRO A 7 7.53 30.55 5.54
C PRO A 7 8.77 30.55 6.45
N TYR A 8 9.93 30.96 5.95
CA TYR A 8 11.12 31.14 6.78
C TYR A 8 10.95 32.34 7.72
N ALA A 9 10.35 33.43 7.24
CA ALA A 9 10.03 34.59 8.06
C ALA A 9 8.92 34.30 9.09
N ALA A 10 7.94 33.46 8.74
CA ALA A 10 6.87 33.04 9.65
C ALA A 10 7.39 32.19 10.83
N LEU A 11 8.41 31.34 10.59
CA LEU A 11 9.09 30.60 11.65
C LEU A 11 10.24 31.39 12.32
N GLY A 12 10.61 32.55 11.78
CA GLY A 12 11.71 33.37 12.28
C GLY A 12 13.09 32.72 12.13
N VAL A 13 13.29 31.93 11.07
CA VAL A 13 14.53 31.20 10.80
C VAL A 13 15.17 31.66 9.48
N ASP A 14 16.48 31.44 9.32
CA ASP A 14 17.18 31.74 8.07
C ASP A 14 16.76 30.76 6.96
N ARG A 15 16.84 31.18 5.69
CA ARG A 15 16.56 30.31 4.54
C ARG A 15 17.49 29.09 4.46
N LYS A 16 18.70 29.22 5.01
CA LYS A 16 19.70 28.14 5.12
C LYS A 16 19.56 27.32 6.42
N ALA A 17 18.51 27.53 7.21
CA ALA A 17 18.30 26.79 8.44
C ALA A 17 18.21 25.27 8.18
N SER A 18 18.84 24.50 9.06
CA SER A 18 18.74 23.05 9.07
C SER A 18 17.34 22.59 9.49
N ASP A 19 16.97 21.36 9.16
CA ASP A 19 15.66 20.79 9.51
C ASP A 19 15.44 20.76 11.03
N ASP A 20 16.52 20.56 11.81
CA ASP A 20 16.50 20.60 13.26
C ASP A 20 16.20 22.00 13.81
N GLU A 21 16.75 23.05 13.17
CA GLU A 21 16.46 24.44 13.54
C GLU A 21 15.01 24.82 13.22
N ILE A 22 14.49 24.39 12.07
CA ILE A 22 13.09 24.59 11.65
C ILE A 22 12.14 23.90 12.63
N LYS A 23 12.41 22.64 12.98
CA LYS A 23 11.61 21.86 13.93
C LYS A 23 11.66 22.44 15.34
N LYS A 24 12.81 22.98 15.76
CA LYS A 24 12.98 23.62 17.06
C LYS A 24 12.20 24.95 17.13
N ALA A 25 12.24 25.75 16.07
CA ALA A 25 11.49 27.00 15.95
C ALA A 25 9.97 26.75 15.97
N TYR A 26 9.49 25.79 15.17
CA TYR A 26 8.08 25.39 15.16
C TYR A 26 7.59 24.95 16.55
N ARG A 27 8.33 24.05 17.22
CA ARG A 27 7.94 23.58 18.57
C ARG A 27 7.93 24.68 19.62
N LYS A 28 8.73 25.74 19.45
CA LYS A 28 8.72 26.90 20.33
C LYS A 28 7.46 27.72 20.09
N LEU A 29 7.21 28.11 18.84
CA LEU A 29 6.09 28.97 18.45
C LEU A 29 4.73 28.27 18.61
N ALA A 30 4.63 26.98 18.31
CA ALA A 30 3.41 26.19 18.51
C ALA A 30 3.05 26.05 20.00
N ARG A 31 4.04 26.04 20.91
CA ARG A 31 3.80 26.06 22.36
C ARG A 31 3.50 27.46 22.89
N GLU A 32 3.94 28.50 22.20
CA GLU A 32 3.72 29.90 22.56
C GLU A 32 2.33 30.36 22.15
N TYR A 33 1.88 29.96 20.95
CA TYR A 33 0.59 30.33 20.36
C TYR A 33 -0.48 29.23 20.44
N HIS A 34 -0.25 28.18 21.25
CA HIS A 34 -1.21 27.08 21.38
C HIS A 34 -2.59 27.60 21.87
N PRO A 35 -3.72 27.15 21.30
CA PRO A 35 -5.06 27.54 21.74
C PRO A 35 -5.30 27.29 23.24
N ASP A 36 -4.82 26.17 23.77
CA ASP A 36 -4.96 25.86 25.20
C ASP A 36 -4.24 26.83 26.14
N LYS A 37 -3.16 27.48 25.68
CA LYS A 37 -2.44 28.49 26.47
C LYS A 37 -2.94 29.91 26.22
N ASN A 38 -3.61 30.15 25.09
CA ASN A 38 -4.13 31.45 24.70
C ASN A 38 -5.62 31.33 24.31
N PRO A 39 -6.49 30.88 25.22
CA PRO A 39 -7.88 30.64 24.90
C PRO A 39 -8.58 31.98 24.56
N GLY A 40 -9.18 32.05 23.37
CA GLY A 40 -9.92 33.22 22.91
C GLY A 40 -9.08 34.38 22.38
N ASP A 41 -7.75 34.22 22.25
CA ASP A 41 -6.89 35.22 21.60
C ASP A 41 -6.83 34.97 20.09
N ALA A 42 -7.58 35.78 19.33
CA ALA A 42 -7.63 35.70 17.88
C ALA A 42 -6.27 35.94 17.20
N ARG A 43 -5.37 36.74 17.82
CA ARG A 43 -4.03 36.97 17.25
C ARG A 43 -3.12 35.78 17.46
N ALA A 44 -3.20 35.13 18.62
CA ALA A 44 -2.46 33.89 18.86
C ALA A 44 -2.94 32.78 17.92
N GLU A 45 -4.25 32.69 17.66
CA GLU A 45 -4.81 31.72 16.71
C GLU A 45 -4.35 31.97 15.26
N GLU A 46 -4.36 33.24 14.81
CA GLU A 46 -3.85 33.62 13.49
C GLU A 46 -2.36 33.28 13.35
N ARG A 47 -1.56 33.62 14.36
CA ARG A 47 -0.13 33.28 14.40
C ARG A 47 0.12 31.78 14.43
N PHE A 48 -0.71 31.01 15.14
CA PHE A 48 -0.60 29.56 15.19
C PHE A 48 -0.85 28.94 13.82
N LYS A 49 -1.87 29.41 13.09
CA LYS A 49 -2.15 28.98 11.71
C LYS A 49 -0.99 29.30 10.77
N GLU A 50 -0.45 30.52 10.84
CA GLU A 50 0.73 30.91 10.03
C GLU A 50 1.95 30.01 10.30
N VAL A 51 2.21 29.67 11.57
CA VAL A 51 3.32 28.81 11.96
C VAL A 51 3.10 27.36 11.52
N GLN A 52 1.86 26.87 11.53
CA GLN A 52 1.53 25.55 11.00
C GLN A 52 1.73 25.48 9.48
N GLU A 53 1.18 26.43 8.73
CA GLU A 53 1.33 26.50 7.27
C GLU A 53 2.80 26.58 6.85
N ALA A 54 3.60 27.38 7.56
CA ALA A 54 5.03 27.49 7.29
C ALA A 54 5.79 26.18 7.56
N TYR A 55 5.46 25.48 8.65
CA TYR A 55 6.08 24.20 8.96
C TYR A 55 5.66 23.09 7.98
N ASP A 56 4.43 23.09 7.48
CA ASP A 56 3.95 22.12 6.49
C ASP A 56 4.69 22.22 5.14
N VAL A 57 5.18 23.41 4.80
CA VAL A 57 6.01 23.64 3.62
C VAL A 57 7.49 23.29 3.89
N LEU A 58 8.03 23.70 5.05
CA LEU A 58 9.46 23.58 5.34
C LEU A 58 9.89 22.24 5.95
N SER A 59 8.97 21.46 6.51
CA SER A 59 9.28 20.15 7.10
C SER A 59 9.40 19.02 6.08
N ASP A 60 8.87 19.22 4.87
CA ASP A 60 8.95 18.28 3.77
C ASP A 60 10.06 18.71 2.79
N PRO A 61 11.09 17.89 2.55
CA PRO A 61 12.20 18.24 1.67
C PRO A 61 11.79 18.58 0.23
N ASP A 62 10.76 17.93 -0.30
CA ASP A 62 10.29 18.15 -1.67
C ASP A 62 9.50 19.45 -1.77
N LYS A 63 8.63 19.74 -0.79
CA LYS A 63 7.89 21.03 -0.74
C LYS A 63 8.82 22.20 -0.49
N ARG A 64 9.80 22.05 0.42
CA ARG A 64 10.84 23.04 0.69
C ARG A 64 11.65 23.35 -0.57
N LYS A 65 12.08 22.31 -1.29
CA LYS A 65 12.80 22.47 -2.56
C LYS A 65 11.97 23.17 -3.63
N GLN A 66 10.67 22.84 -3.74
CA GLN A 66 9.76 23.52 -4.66
C GLN A 66 9.64 25.02 -4.34
N PHE A 67 9.47 25.35 -3.05
CA PHE A 67 9.44 26.72 -2.56
C PHE A 67 10.77 27.47 -2.83
N ASP A 68 11.90 26.86 -2.50
CA ASP A 68 13.24 27.44 -2.65
C ASP A 68 13.65 27.63 -4.12
N SER A 69 13.17 26.76 -5.02
CA SER A 69 13.46 26.82 -6.45
C SER A 69 12.77 27.98 -7.19
N GLY A 70 11.99 28.81 -6.49
CA GLY A 70 11.26 29.92 -7.09
C GLY A 70 10.09 29.47 -7.97
N GLY A 71 9.69 28.20 -7.85
CA GLY A 71 8.50 27.63 -8.47
C GLY A 71 7.26 28.18 -7.78
N GLY A 72 6.93 29.44 -8.06
CA GLY A 72 5.65 30.02 -7.69
C GLY A 72 4.50 29.15 -8.18
N ILE A 73 3.44 29.13 -7.40
CA ILE A 73 2.09 28.61 -7.71
C ILE A 73 1.50 29.44 -8.87
N PHE A 74 2.15 29.44 -10.04
CA PHE A 74 1.74 30.14 -11.24
C PHE A 74 2.19 29.35 -12.47
N GLY A 75 1.57 28.18 -12.62
CA GLY A 75 1.77 27.32 -13.78
C GLY A 75 0.77 26.16 -13.83
N GLY A 76 -0.49 26.40 -13.47
CA GLY A 76 -1.55 25.40 -13.62
C GLY A 76 -2.68 25.51 -12.60
N GLY A 77 -3.59 26.46 -12.82
CA GLY A 77 -5.00 26.39 -12.40
C GLY A 77 -5.32 26.13 -10.93
N PHE A 78 -5.17 27.16 -10.08
CA PHE A 78 -5.98 27.29 -8.87
C PHE A 78 -7.15 28.23 -9.16
N ASP A 79 -8.35 27.68 -9.30
CA ASP A 79 -9.59 28.44 -9.41
C ASP A 79 -9.99 28.99 -8.02
N PRO A 80 -10.07 30.31 -7.81
CA PRO A 80 -10.43 30.92 -6.52
C PRO A 80 -11.93 30.80 -6.15
N GLY A 81 -12.69 29.92 -6.81
CA GLY A 81 -14.14 29.79 -6.64
C GLY A 81 -14.64 28.64 -5.77
N ALA A 82 -13.80 27.68 -5.36
CA ALA A 82 -14.28 26.48 -4.65
C ALA A 82 -14.47 26.65 -3.13
N PHE A 83 -14.26 27.85 -2.59
CA PHE A 83 -14.33 28.15 -1.15
C PHE A 83 -15.70 28.67 -0.68
N ARG A 84 -16.81 28.04 -1.12
CA ARG A 84 -18.15 28.41 -0.65
C ARG A 84 -19.13 27.24 -0.60
N GLY A 85 -19.11 26.48 0.50
CA GLY A 85 -20.19 25.56 0.85
C GLY A 85 -19.94 24.70 2.10
N GLY A 86 -20.50 25.11 3.24
CA GLY A 86 -20.83 24.24 4.41
C GLY A 86 -19.84 24.27 5.57
N PHE A 87 -20.08 25.12 6.59
CA PHE A 87 -20.52 24.78 7.97
C PHE A 87 -19.46 24.04 8.82
N GLY A 88 -19.01 24.52 9.98
CA GLY A 88 -19.84 24.99 11.09
C GLY A 88 -20.31 23.80 11.93
N GLY A 89 -19.57 23.48 13.00
CA GLY A 89 -20.09 22.72 14.15
C GLY A 89 -19.95 21.20 14.12
N GLY A 90 -19.18 20.68 15.10
CA GLY A 90 -19.53 19.46 15.82
C GLY A 90 -19.10 18.12 15.22
N GLY A 91 -18.04 17.55 15.81
CA GLY A 91 -17.98 16.14 16.23
C GLY A 91 -18.28 15.04 15.21
N GLY A 92 -17.24 14.29 14.87
CA GLY A 92 -17.35 12.88 14.49
C GLY A 92 -17.56 12.61 13.00
N GLY A 93 -16.91 11.54 12.52
CA GLY A 93 -17.19 10.95 11.22
C GLY A 93 -16.01 11.03 10.25
N GLY A 94 -15.22 9.96 10.22
CA GLY A 94 -14.60 9.56 8.95
C GLY A 94 -15.68 9.16 7.94
N GLY A 95 -15.34 9.24 6.65
CA GLY A 95 -16.24 8.99 5.52
C GLY A 95 -16.85 10.31 5.03
N PHE A 96 -16.68 10.74 3.78
CA PHE A 96 -16.93 9.97 2.55
C PHE A 96 -15.99 10.33 1.38
N GLY A 97 -14.96 11.16 1.57
CA GLY A 97 -14.02 11.57 0.51
C GLY A 97 -12.85 10.59 0.28
N ASP A 98 -12.24 10.11 1.35
CA ASP A 98 -11.07 9.21 1.25
C ASP A 98 -11.45 7.79 0.81
N ILE A 99 -12.68 7.34 1.10
CA ILE A 99 -13.15 6.01 0.70
C ILE A 99 -13.52 5.97 -0.80
N LEU A 100 -13.93 7.10 -1.39
CA LEU A 100 -14.24 7.15 -2.83
C LEU A 100 -12.98 7.34 -3.70
N SER A 101 -11.93 7.99 -3.15
CA SER A 101 -10.65 8.22 -3.82
C SER A 101 -9.80 6.94 -3.91
N ASP A 102 -9.83 6.08 -2.89
CA ASP A 102 -9.16 4.77 -2.92
C ASP A 102 -9.89 3.74 -3.81
N LEU A 103 -11.20 3.91 -4.03
CA LEU A 103 -12.03 2.98 -4.82
C LEU A 103 -12.02 3.29 -6.33
N PHE A 104 -11.86 4.57 -6.72
CA PHE A 104 -11.98 5.01 -8.11
C PHE A 104 -10.77 5.83 -8.60
N GLY A 105 -9.57 5.23 -8.50
CA GLY A 105 -8.50 5.34 -9.49
C GLY A 105 -7.92 6.70 -9.86
N GLY A 106 -6.64 6.92 -9.55
CA GLY A 106 -5.80 7.79 -10.37
C GLY A 106 -4.75 8.66 -9.67
N GLY A 107 -3.97 8.10 -8.73
CA GLY A 107 -2.81 8.78 -8.11
C GLY A 107 -1.47 8.31 -8.68
N GLY A 108 -1.30 8.35 -10.01
CA GLY A 108 -0.06 7.97 -10.68
C GLY A 108 0.95 9.11 -10.73
N GLY A 109 1.84 9.18 -9.73
CA GLY A 109 3.04 10.00 -9.83
C GLY A 109 3.94 9.54 -11.01
N PRO A 110 4.52 10.45 -11.80
CA PRO A 110 5.42 10.11 -12.91
C PRO A 110 6.74 9.56 -12.36
N GLY A 111 6.81 8.25 -12.15
CA GLY A 111 7.97 7.57 -11.57
C GLY A 111 7.64 6.25 -10.87
N GLY A 112 6.36 5.98 -10.58
CA GLY A 112 5.92 4.71 -10.02
C GLY A 112 5.95 3.59 -11.06
N ARG A 113 7.12 2.98 -11.28
CA ARG A 113 7.20 1.63 -11.85
C ARG A 113 6.34 0.73 -10.97
N GLY A 114 5.09 0.50 -11.36
CA GLY A 114 4.22 -0.57 -10.86
C GLY A 114 4.77 -1.92 -11.28
N ALA A 115 6.04 -2.20 -10.97
CA ALA A 115 6.49 -3.55 -10.82
C ALA A 115 5.62 -4.11 -9.71
N SER A 116 4.74 -5.03 -10.06
CA SER A 116 3.97 -5.83 -9.11
C SER A 116 4.93 -6.32 -8.03
N ARG A 117 4.90 -5.64 -6.89
CA ARG A 117 5.70 -6.02 -5.74
C ARG A 117 5.31 -7.45 -5.38
N PRO A 118 6.27 -8.29 -4.98
CA PRO A 118 5.94 -9.63 -4.48
C PRO A 118 4.90 -9.50 -3.37
N GLN A 119 3.67 -9.93 -3.64
CA GLN A 119 2.57 -9.85 -2.68
C GLN A 119 2.61 -11.08 -1.78
N ARG A 120 2.27 -10.92 -0.51
CA ARG A 120 2.11 -12.07 0.39
C ARG A 120 0.99 -12.97 -0.14
N GLY A 121 1.23 -14.27 -0.08
CA GLY A 121 0.21 -15.27 -0.41
C GLY A 121 -0.93 -15.29 0.60
N ARG A 122 -2.01 -15.97 0.24
CA ARG A 122 -3.22 -16.02 1.07
C ARG A 122 -3.01 -16.90 2.29
N ASP A 123 -3.70 -16.52 3.37
CA ASP A 123 -3.79 -17.36 4.55
C ASP A 123 -4.73 -18.53 4.30
N LEU A 124 -4.44 -19.65 4.95
CA LEU A 124 -5.29 -20.83 4.95
C LEU A 124 -5.78 -21.09 6.37
N GLU A 125 -6.99 -21.63 6.49
CA GLU A 125 -7.57 -22.08 7.76
C GLU A 125 -7.90 -23.56 7.58
N THR A 126 -7.61 -24.38 8.59
CA THR A 126 -7.94 -25.80 8.58
C THR A 126 -8.43 -26.25 9.94
N ASP A 127 -9.67 -26.72 9.99
CA ASP A 127 -10.24 -27.28 11.21
C ASP A 127 -9.62 -28.63 11.53
N VAL A 128 -9.25 -28.81 12.81
CA VAL A 128 -8.69 -30.04 13.34
C VAL A 128 -9.55 -30.52 14.48
N HIS A 129 -10.07 -31.74 14.35
CA HIS A 129 -10.77 -32.40 15.45
C HIS A 129 -9.76 -33.05 16.40
N VAL A 130 -9.85 -32.69 17.67
CA VAL A 130 -8.99 -33.20 18.75
C VAL A 130 -9.89 -33.94 19.74
N SER A 131 -9.47 -35.13 20.17
CA SER A 131 -10.18 -35.85 21.23
C SER A 131 -10.05 -35.12 22.57
N PHE A 132 -10.98 -35.36 23.49
CA PHE A 132 -10.97 -34.74 24.80
C PHE A 132 -9.66 -35.04 25.56
N GLU A 133 -9.20 -36.28 25.50
CA GLU A 133 -7.93 -36.72 26.13
C GLU A 133 -6.73 -35.98 25.54
N GLN A 134 -6.66 -35.87 24.20
CA GLN A 134 -5.60 -35.09 23.53
C GLN A 134 -5.66 -33.60 23.86
N ALA A 135 -6.85 -33.05 24.08
CA ALA A 135 -7.02 -31.67 24.50
C ALA A 135 -6.55 -31.44 25.94
N MET A 136 -6.75 -32.43 26.82
CA MET A 136 -6.28 -32.38 28.22
C MET A 136 -4.76 -32.54 28.34
N ASP A 137 -4.18 -33.52 27.66
CA ASP A 137 -2.76 -33.87 27.81
C ASP A 137 -1.85 -33.08 26.84
N GLY A 138 -2.43 -32.48 25.81
CA GLY A 138 -1.71 -31.93 24.66
C GLY A 138 -1.31 -33.03 23.68
N ALA A 139 -1.21 -32.68 22.40
CA ALA A 139 -0.93 -33.66 21.35
C ALA A 139 -0.21 -33.05 20.15
N GLN A 140 0.49 -33.90 19.39
CA GLN A 140 0.98 -33.57 18.05
C GLN A 140 0.06 -34.19 17.00
N ILE A 141 -0.67 -33.34 16.28
CA ILE A 141 -1.66 -33.80 15.31
C ILE A 141 -1.12 -33.57 13.89
N PRO A 142 -1.05 -34.63 13.05
CA PRO A 142 -0.70 -34.48 11.65
C PRO A 142 -1.88 -33.89 10.86
N ILE A 143 -1.64 -32.79 10.16
CA ILE A 143 -2.61 -32.17 9.26
C ILE A 143 -2.11 -32.26 7.81
N SER A 144 -3.04 -32.42 6.87
CA SER A 144 -2.73 -32.45 5.43
C SER A 144 -3.37 -31.24 4.77
N VAL A 145 -2.53 -30.32 4.26
CA VAL A 145 -2.99 -29.06 3.68
C VAL A 145 -2.71 -29.06 2.18
N PRO A 146 -3.74 -28.91 1.34
CA PRO A 146 -3.57 -28.74 -0.09
C PRO A 146 -3.05 -27.32 -0.38
N LEU A 147 -1.89 -27.22 -1.00
CA LEU A 147 -1.22 -25.97 -1.33
C LEU A 147 -0.94 -25.91 -2.84
N SER A 148 -1.02 -24.71 -3.40
CA SER A 148 -0.41 -24.46 -4.71
C SER A 148 1.11 -24.46 -4.54
N ALA A 149 1.80 -25.23 -5.37
CA ALA A 149 3.26 -25.28 -5.42
C ALA A 149 3.73 -25.09 -6.87
N PRO A 150 4.96 -24.57 -7.09
CA PRO A 150 5.54 -24.54 -8.42
C PRO A 150 5.49 -25.94 -9.06
N CYS A 151 5.06 -26.00 -10.32
CA CYS A 151 4.97 -27.26 -11.05
C CYS A 151 6.36 -27.93 -11.09
N PRO A 152 6.50 -29.20 -10.69
CA PRO A 152 7.80 -29.86 -10.62
C PRO A 152 8.47 -30.01 -12.00
N THR A 153 7.67 -30.08 -13.06
CA THR A 153 8.14 -30.27 -14.44
C THR A 153 8.70 -28.99 -15.05
N CYS A 154 8.04 -27.84 -14.85
CA CYS A 154 8.43 -26.56 -15.47
C CYS A 154 8.95 -25.51 -14.48
N HIS A 155 9.01 -25.85 -13.19
CA HIS A 155 9.49 -25.00 -12.11
C HIS A 155 8.83 -23.62 -12.02
N GLY A 156 7.56 -23.51 -12.44
CA GLY A 156 6.83 -22.25 -12.41
C GLY A 156 6.73 -21.52 -13.75
N SER A 157 7.47 -21.93 -14.79
CA SER A 157 7.44 -21.23 -16.08
C SER A 157 6.12 -21.41 -16.84
N GLY A 158 5.36 -22.46 -16.54
CA GLY A 158 4.15 -22.84 -17.28
C GLY A 158 4.44 -23.44 -18.68
N ALA A 159 5.65 -23.28 -19.20
CA ALA A 159 6.07 -23.80 -20.49
C ALA A 159 6.59 -25.25 -20.41
N LYS A 160 6.53 -25.98 -21.52
CA LYS A 160 7.13 -27.30 -21.67
C LYS A 160 8.64 -27.24 -21.35
N PRO A 161 9.22 -28.24 -20.68
CA PRO A 161 10.67 -28.28 -20.45
C PRO A 161 11.45 -28.14 -21.76
N GLY A 162 12.44 -27.24 -21.77
CA GLY A 162 13.23 -26.92 -22.96
C GLY A 162 12.65 -25.80 -23.84
N THR A 163 11.41 -25.36 -23.59
CA THR A 163 10.85 -24.13 -24.17
C THR A 163 10.71 -23.06 -23.09
N ALA A 164 10.52 -21.81 -23.52
CA ALA A 164 10.37 -20.67 -22.63
C ALA A 164 9.14 -19.85 -23.01
N PRO A 165 8.48 -19.18 -22.05
CA PRO A 165 7.47 -18.18 -22.35
C PRO A 165 8.10 -17.04 -23.17
N GLU A 166 7.44 -16.66 -24.25
CA GLU A 166 7.87 -15.53 -25.08
C GLU A 166 7.23 -14.25 -24.56
N VAL A 167 7.89 -13.11 -24.77
CA VAL A 167 7.32 -11.81 -24.39
C VAL A 167 6.12 -11.53 -25.29
N CYS A 168 4.98 -11.19 -24.67
CA CYS A 168 3.75 -10.87 -25.41
C CYS A 168 4.01 -9.67 -26.34
N SER A 169 3.76 -9.86 -27.64
CA SER A 169 4.04 -8.84 -28.66
C SER A 169 3.15 -7.61 -28.54
N ARG A 170 1.92 -7.79 -28.05
CA ARG A 170 0.90 -6.73 -27.93
C ARG A 170 1.15 -5.79 -26.76
N CYS A 171 1.45 -6.32 -25.58
CA CYS A 171 1.76 -5.50 -24.40
C CYS A 171 3.27 -5.31 -24.17
N GLN A 172 4.12 -5.95 -24.97
CA GLN A 172 5.58 -5.91 -24.84
C GLN A 172 6.06 -6.26 -23.43
N GLY A 173 5.49 -7.30 -22.82
CA GLY A 173 5.84 -7.72 -21.46
C GLY A 173 5.14 -6.98 -20.33
N ARG A 174 4.38 -5.91 -20.63
CA ARG A 174 3.73 -5.09 -19.58
C ARG A 174 2.53 -5.79 -18.92
N GLY A 175 1.91 -6.75 -19.61
CA GLY A 175 0.70 -7.44 -19.14
C GLY A 175 -0.57 -6.58 -19.18
N VAL A 176 -0.47 -5.28 -19.41
CA VAL A 176 -1.62 -4.36 -19.48
C VAL A 176 -1.60 -3.55 -20.76
N GLU A 177 -2.79 -3.20 -21.24
CA GLU A 177 -3.02 -2.28 -22.34
C GLU A 177 -3.67 -1.02 -21.78
N ALA A 178 -3.19 0.14 -22.18
CA ALA A 178 -3.80 1.41 -21.84
C ALA A 178 -4.80 1.78 -22.94
N GLU A 179 -6.08 1.89 -22.59
CA GLU A 179 -7.10 2.42 -23.49
C GLU A 179 -7.33 3.88 -23.13
N SER A 180 -6.98 4.79 -24.05
CA SER A 180 -7.19 6.23 -23.89
C SER A 180 -8.55 6.62 -24.44
N GLN A 181 -9.48 6.99 -23.57
CA GLN A 181 -10.74 7.64 -23.95
C GLN A 181 -10.70 9.09 -23.45
N GLY A 182 -10.22 10.00 -24.31
CA GLY A 182 -10.13 11.43 -24.01
C GLY A 182 -9.13 11.73 -22.89
N LEU A 183 -9.56 12.45 -21.85
CA LEU A 183 -8.71 12.83 -20.70
C LEU A 183 -8.40 11.66 -19.74
N PHE A 184 -9.01 10.49 -19.91
CA PHE A 184 -8.83 9.35 -19.02
C PHE A 184 -8.16 8.18 -19.76
N SER A 185 -7.15 7.58 -19.13
CA SER A 185 -6.55 6.32 -19.59
C SER A 185 -6.92 5.20 -18.62
N ILE A 186 -7.65 4.20 -19.09
CA ILE A 186 -7.99 3.03 -18.29
C ILE A 186 -7.01 1.91 -18.65
N SER A 187 -6.33 1.36 -17.65
CA SER A 187 -5.48 0.19 -17.84
C SER A 187 -6.31 -1.08 -17.72
N GLN A 188 -6.32 -1.90 -18.77
CA GLN A 188 -6.98 -3.21 -18.79
C GLN A 188 -5.93 -4.33 -18.93
N PRO A 189 -6.18 -5.54 -18.41
CA PRO A 189 -5.34 -6.70 -18.70
C PRO A 189 -5.23 -6.92 -20.22
N CYS A 190 -4.02 -7.17 -20.71
CA CYS A 190 -3.78 -7.43 -22.12
C CYS A 190 -4.61 -8.63 -22.60
N ARG A 191 -5.37 -8.45 -23.69
CA ARG A 191 -6.30 -9.49 -24.17
C ARG A 191 -5.60 -10.71 -24.75
N GLN A 192 -4.33 -10.58 -25.13
CA GLN A 192 -3.54 -11.64 -25.74
C GLN A 192 -2.86 -12.54 -24.69
N CYS A 193 -2.27 -11.96 -23.65
CA CYS A 193 -1.57 -12.71 -22.59
C CYS A 193 -2.36 -12.84 -21.28
N GLY A 194 -3.56 -12.26 -21.21
CA GLY A 194 -4.43 -12.31 -20.03
C GLY A 194 -3.86 -11.64 -18.78
N GLY A 195 -2.94 -10.69 -18.93
CA GLY A 195 -2.30 -10.02 -17.79
C GLY A 195 -0.90 -10.53 -17.43
N THR A 196 -0.45 -11.65 -17.99
CA THR A 196 0.82 -12.29 -17.60
C THR A 196 2.06 -11.62 -18.19
N GLY A 197 1.90 -10.87 -19.29
CA GLY A 197 3.00 -10.25 -20.04
C GLY A 197 3.78 -11.23 -20.93
N THR A 198 3.49 -12.53 -20.86
CA THR A 198 4.18 -13.56 -21.64
C THR A 198 3.17 -14.50 -22.30
N GLU A 199 3.58 -15.11 -23.39
CA GLU A 199 2.79 -16.09 -24.13
C GLU A 199 3.51 -17.44 -24.12
N ILE A 200 2.77 -18.47 -23.75
CA ILE A 200 3.26 -19.84 -23.69
C ILE A 200 2.77 -20.55 -24.96
N LYS A 201 3.65 -20.73 -25.95
CA LYS A 201 3.34 -21.49 -27.17
C LYS A 201 3.16 -22.98 -26.89
N ASP A 202 4.07 -23.52 -26.09
CA ASP A 202 4.08 -24.93 -25.69
C ASP A 202 3.77 -25.06 -24.20
N PRO A 203 2.51 -25.25 -23.81
CA PRO A 203 2.14 -25.39 -22.40
C PRO A 203 2.73 -26.66 -21.79
N CYS A 204 3.13 -26.57 -20.52
CA CYS A 204 3.56 -27.71 -19.74
C CYS A 204 2.40 -28.70 -19.57
N GLN A 205 2.63 -29.97 -19.94
CA GLN A 205 1.61 -31.03 -19.85
C GLN A 205 1.15 -31.31 -18.42
N THR A 206 1.99 -31.07 -17.41
CA THR A 206 1.67 -31.35 -16.00
C THR A 206 0.76 -30.29 -15.38
N CYS A 207 0.92 -29.01 -15.74
CA CYS A 207 0.17 -27.90 -15.15
C CYS A 207 -0.73 -27.16 -16.16
N ALA A 208 -0.79 -27.62 -17.41
CA ALA A 208 -1.55 -27.03 -18.50
C ALA A 208 -1.31 -25.53 -18.70
N GLY A 209 -0.06 -25.06 -18.53
CA GLY A 209 0.30 -23.65 -18.69
C GLY A 209 0.22 -22.80 -17.42
N SER A 210 -0.36 -23.29 -16.33
CA SER A 210 -0.54 -22.48 -15.10
C SER A 210 0.75 -22.25 -14.30
N GLY A 211 1.80 -23.05 -14.53
CA GLY A 211 3.05 -23.01 -13.78
C GLY A 211 2.94 -23.55 -12.35
N GLN A 212 1.74 -23.92 -11.89
CA GLN A 212 1.49 -24.38 -10.53
C GLN A 212 0.75 -25.71 -10.53
N THR A 213 0.96 -26.49 -9.47
CA THR A 213 0.25 -27.75 -9.24
C THR A 213 -0.25 -27.79 -7.81
N ARG A 214 -1.41 -28.40 -7.57
CA ARG A 214 -1.88 -28.67 -6.21
C ARG A 214 -1.04 -29.81 -5.62
N GLN A 215 -0.39 -29.54 -4.50
CA GLN A 215 0.37 -30.51 -3.73
C GLN A 215 -0.16 -30.57 -2.30
N VAL A 216 -0.30 -31.76 -1.75
CA VAL A 216 -0.69 -31.93 -0.34
C VAL A 216 0.56 -31.98 0.51
N LYS A 217 0.75 -31.00 1.38
CA LYS A 217 1.83 -31.01 2.38
C LYS A 217 1.30 -31.45 3.73
N ARG A 218 2.08 -32.29 4.41
CA ARG A 218 1.77 -32.74 5.77
C ARG A 218 2.55 -31.90 6.78
N TYR A 219 1.85 -31.34 7.75
CA TYR A 219 2.43 -30.62 8.88
C TYR A 219 2.07 -31.31 10.19
N ARG A 220 2.90 -31.11 11.22
CA ARG A 220 2.56 -31.52 12.59
C ARG A 220 2.28 -30.26 13.39
N VAL A 221 1.06 -30.16 13.90
CA VAL A 221 0.63 -29.06 14.76
C VAL A 221 0.79 -29.51 16.21
N ASN A 222 1.45 -28.68 17.01
CA ASN A 222 1.51 -28.86 18.46
C ASN A 222 0.26 -28.23 19.08
N VAL A 223 -0.61 -29.06 19.63
CA VAL A 223 -1.80 -28.63 20.37
C VAL A 223 -1.44 -28.65 21.86
N PRO A 224 -1.41 -27.48 22.53
CA PRO A 224 -1.05 -27.40 23.94
C PRO A 224 -2.14 -28.01 24.84
N ALA A 225 -1.74 -28.57 25.97
CA ALA A 225 -2.65 -29.06 27.00
C ALA A 225 -3.63 -27.97 27.48
N GLY A 226 -4.89 -28.34 27.70
CA GLY A 226 -5.95 -27.43 28.14
C GLY A 226 -6.55 -26.55 27.04
N VAL A 227 -6.36 -26.91 25.76
CA VAL A 227 -7.01 -26.26 24.61
C VAL A 227 -8.54 -26.29 24.74
N ARG A 228 -9.20 -25.18 24.37
CA ARG A 228 -10.66 -25.06 24.29
C ARG A 228 -11.14 -25.09 22.84
N GLU A 229 -12.42 -25.41 22.64
CA GLU A 229 -13.10 -25.26 21.35
C GLU A 229 -12.87 -23.84 20.78
N GLY A 230 -12.57 -23.74 19.48
CA GLY A 230 -12.30 -22.46 18.81
C GLY A 230 -10.90 -21.87 19.06
N SER A 231 -10.01 -22.58 19.76
CA SER A 231 -8.60 -22.18 19.85
C SER A 231 -7.93 -22.23 18.48
N ARG A 232 -7.06 -21.25 18.19
CA ARG A 232 -6.36 -21.11 16.90
C ARG A 232 -4.85 -21.26 17.07
N VAL A 233 -4.20 -21.95 16.13
CA VAL A 233 -2.74 -22.15 16.14
C VAL A 233 -2.14 -21.67 14.84
N ARG A 234 -1.30 -20.63 14.91
CA ARG A 234 -0.66 -20.07 13.70
C ARG A 234 0.62 -20.83 13.32
N LEU A 235 0.61 -21.42 12.14
CA LEU A 235 1.78 -21.94 11.43
C LEU A 235 2.28 -20.90 10.41
N ALA A 236 3.29 -20.12 10.80
CA ALA A 236 3.82 -19.03 9.98
C ALA A 236 4.45 -19.53 8.66
N GLY A 237 4.14 -18.87 7.55
CA GLY A 237 4.68 -19.15 6.21
C GLY A 237 4.24 -20.49 5.62
N LYS A 238 3.19 -21.11 6.16
CA LYS A 238 2.65 -22.41 5.69
C LYS A 238 1.34 -22.28 4.89
N GLY A 239 0.89 -21.07 4.62
CA GLY A 239 -0.23 -20.75 3.73
C GLY A 239 0.17 -20.80 2.24
N GLU A 240 -0.66 -20.20 1.38
CA GLU A 240 -0.39 -20.21 -0.06
C GLU A 240 0.87 -19.40 -0.42
N PRO A 241 1.62 -19.77 -1.47
CA PRO A 241 2.74 -18.97 -1.94
C PRO A 241 2.28 -17.63 -2.51
N GLY A 242 3.06 -16.58 -2.27
CA GLY A 242 2.80 -15.27 -2.86
C GLY A 242 3.03 -15.28 -4.38
N PRO A 243 2.20 -14.58 -5.16
CA PRO A 243 2.44 -14.45 -6.59
C PRO A 243 3.79 -13.76 -6.84
N ARG A 244 4.44 -14.14 -7.96
CA ARG A 244 5.71 -13.54 -8.44
C ARG A 244 6.85 -13.61 -7.41
N GLY A 245 6.91 -14.70 -6.64
CA GLY A 245 7.95 -14.92 -5.64
C GLY A 245 7.71 -14.17 -4.32
N GLY A 246 6.47 -13.74 -4.06
CA GLY A 246 6.11 -13.14 -2.78
C GLY A 246 6.13 -14.15 -1.62
N PRO A 247 6.26 -13.66 -0.38
CA PRO A 247 6.28 -14.53 0.80
C PRO A 247 4.98 -15.33 0.89
N SER A 248 5.04 -16.53 1.46
CA SER A 248 3.84 -17.35 1.67
C SER A 248 2.95 -16.74 2.76
N GLY A 249 1.65 -17.00 2.68
CA GLY A 249 0.72 -16.74 3.77
C GLY A 249 0.97 -17.63 4.97
N ASP A 250 0.13 -17.48 5.99
CA ASP A 250 0.14 -18.32 7.20
C ASP A 250 -0.98 -19.36 7.12
N LEU A 251 -0.85 -20.41 7.92
CA LEU A 251 -1.89 -21.40 8.13
C LEU A 251 -2.39 -21.29 9.56
N TYR A 252 -3.70 -21.28 9.75
CA TYR A 252 -4.39 -21.18 11.03
C TYR A 252 -5.21 -22.44 11.35
#